data_AF-A0A7T1HS53-F1
#
_entry.id   AF-A0A7T1HS53-F1
#
_cell.length_a   1.000
_cell.length_b   1.000
_cell.length_c   1.000
_cell.angle_alpha   90.00
_cell.angle_beta   90.00
_cell.angle_gamma   90.00
#
_symmetry.space_group_name_H-M   'P 1'
#
loop_
_entity.id
_entity.type
_entity.pdbx_description
1 polymer ?
#
loop_
_entity_poly.entity_id
_entity_poly.type
_entity_poly.pdbx_seq_one_letter_code
_entity_poly.pdbx_strand_id
1 'polypeptide(L)'
;MWGLTCYFNPLGWKSRRRIFEIFRRALRIPLVVVEWSPSGQFELESGIGLKVLQISGGSILWQKERLLNIGIKALPEECTHVTLMDADLIFEDADWPEKAISALKIYRIIQPFSEVCHLPSTIQSDGFLSESEEPPYTSRCIGLGHALSRVADQKELLNQIISNQCLRFQDLLEQGRSSEQSSRREDENAFKELPIPTPGLAWSCLRKTLDQLGGIPDRFIGGGGDLFLMLGLLGRGDDLVAGCNAAGLTYVNHVAYQKFCGSQTQREKPMGSLPQRVFHLHHGSLSNRHYDARHVALQYLNIDLDAHLGFDSSGLLCFLGPGKELMERHLHRYFMERMDDDDLSAIAHPRSQR
;
A
#
# COMPACT_ATOMS: atom_id res chain seq x y z
N MET A 1 -4.53 -21.04 5.51
CA MET A 1 -4.26 -19.58 5.42
C MET A 1 -4.99 -19.05 4.20
N TRP A 2 -5.52 -17.83 4.28
CA TRP A 2 -6.14 -17.14 3.14
C TRP A 2 -5.35 -15.89 2.78
N GLY A 3 -5.23 -15.63 1.48
CA GLY A 3 -4.80 -14.34 0.98
C GLY A 3 -5.97 -13.37 0.96
N LEU A 4 -5.70 -12.10 1.19
CA LEU A 4 -6.64 -11.01 0.96
C LEU A 4 -5.93 -9.84 0.27
N THR A 5 -6.53 -9.37 -0.82
CA THR A 5 -6.06 -8.20 -1.57
C THR A 5 -7.24 -7.36 -2.05
N CYS A 6 -6.95 -6.20 -2.64
CA CYS A 6 -7.92 -5.42 -3.39
C CYS A 6 -7.46 -5.26 -4.84
N TYR A 7 -8.39 -5.33 -5.77
CA TYR A 7 -8.17 -4.97 -7.16
C TYR A 7 -8.68 -3.54 -7.37
N PHE A 8 -7.73 -2.63 -7.58
CA PHE A 8 -7.96 -1.19 -7.68
C PHE A 8 -7.51 -0.71 -9.06
N ASN A 9 -8.47 -0.51 -9.96
CA ASN A 9 -8.22 -0.03 -11.32
C ASN A 9 -9.25 1.04 -11.76
N PRO A 10 -9.36 2.18 -11.04
CA PRO A 10 -10.43 3.16 -11.29
C PRO A 10 -10.40 3.79 -12.68
N LEU A 11 -9.27 3.70 -13.40
CA LEU A 11 -9.08 4.26 -14.73
C LEU A 11 -9.00 3.19 -15.84
N GLY A 12 -9.14 1.90 -15.52
CA GLY A 12 -9.17 0.83 -16.53
C GLY A 12 -7.83 0.59 -17.24
N TRP A 13 -6.70 0.76 -16.55
CA TRP A 13 -5.37 0.45 -17.10
C TRP A 13 -5.23 -1.04 -17.42
N LYS A 14 -4.70 -1.38 -18.59
CA LYS A 14 -4.62 -2.78 -19.06
C LYS A 14 -3.57 -3.59 -18.30
N SER A 15 -2.49 -2.94 -17.86
CA SER A 15 -1.41 -3.56 -17.10
C SER A 15 -1.91 -4.14 -15.79
N ARG A 16 -2.86 -3.46 -15.12
CA ARG A 16 -3.43 -3.88 -13.83
C ARG A 16 -4.11 -5.24 -13.92
N ARG A 17 -4.91 -5.46 -14.97
CA ARG A 17 -5.58 -6.74 -15.20
C ARG A 17 -4.58 -7.86 -15.43
N ARG A 18 -3.62 -7.64 -16.35
CA ARG A 18 -2.56 -8.60 -16.66
C ARG A 18 -1.77 -9.00 -15.43
N ILE A 19 -1.34 -8.02 -14.63
CA ILE A 19 -0.52 -8.22 -13.43
C ILE A 19 -1.29 -8.97 -12.35
N PHE A 20 -2.57 -8.64 -12.15
CA PHE A 20 -3.41 -9.39 -11.23
C PHE A 20 -3.53 -10.87 -11.63
N GLU A 21 -3.69 -11.16 -12.92
CA GLU A 21 -3.77 -12.56 -13.39
C GLU A 21 -2.49 -13.33 -13.12
N ILE A 22 -1.33 -12.71 -13.34
CA ILE A 22 -0.01 -13.28 -13.02
C ILE A 22 0.09 -13.56 -11.51
N PHE A 23 -0.16 -12.54 -10.69
CA PHE A 23 -0.17 -12.65 -9.23
C PHE A 23 -1.07 -13.80 -8.77
N ARG A 24 -2.30 -13.87 -9.30
CA ARG A 24 -3.28 -14.90 -8.96
C ARG A 24 -2.83 -16.30 -9.35
N ARG A 25 -2.21 -16.47 -10.53
CA ARG A 25 -1.68 -17.75 -11.00
C ARG A 25 -0.51 -18.24 -10.14
N ALA A 26 0.36 -17.33 -9.69
CA ALA A 26 1.49 -17.66 -8.83
C ALA A 26 1.08 -17.97 -7.38
N LEU A 27 -0.05 -17.42 -6.91
CA LEU A 27 -0.50 -17.56 -5.53
C LEU A 27 -1.05 -18.97 -5.23
N ARG A 28 -0.43 -19.63 -4.23
CA ARG A 28 -0.73 -21.02 -3.84
C ARG A 28 -1.73 -21.17 -2.68
N ILE A 29 -2.28 -20.06 -2.20
CA ILE A 29 -3.31 -20.06 -1.16
C ILE A 29 -4.63 -19.55 -1.76
N PRO A 30 -5.79 -19.94 -1.19
CA PRO A 30 -7.06 -19.36 -1.61
C PRO A 30 -7.07 -17.85 -1.33
N LEU A 31 -7.71 -17.08 -2.22
CA LEU A 31 -7.68 -15.63 -2.23
C LEU A 31 -9.09 -15.06 -2.10
N VAL A 32 -9.24 -14.08 -1.21
CA VAL A 32 -10.32 -13.10 -1.27
C VAL A 32 -9.78 -11.85 -1.98
N VAL A 33 -10.50 -11.35 -2.97
CA VAL A 33 -10.20 -10.07 -3.61
C VAL A 33 -11.42 -9.17 -3.53
N VAL A 34 -11.21 -7.93 -3.09
CA VAL A 34 -12.22 -6.88 -3.20
C VAL A 34 -11.93 -6.05 -4.43
N GLU A 35 -12.76 -6.20 -5.45
CA GLU A 35 -12.71 -5.43 -6.68
C GLU A 35 -13.56 -4.17 -6.53
N TRP A 36 -12.94 -3.01 -6.69
CA TRP A 36 -13.64 -1.73 -6.70
C TRP A 36 -13.68 -1.11 -8.08
N SER A 37 -14.89 -0.71 -8.49
CA SER A 37 -15.12 -0.01 -9.75
C SER A 37 -16.06 1.19 -9.55
N PRO A 38 -15.59 2.44 -9.78
CA PRO A 38 -16.46 3.62 -9.74
C PRO A 38 -17.60 3.57 -10.75
N SER A 39 -17.39 2.95 -11.91
CA SER A 39 -18.38 2.83 -12.99
C SER A 39 -19.32 1.64 -12.82
N GLY A 40 -19.05 0.74 -11.87
CA GLY A 40 -19.74 -0.55 -11.73
C GLY A 40 -19.40 -1.56 -12.82
N GLN A 41 -18.41 -1.26 -13.69
CA GLN A 41 -17.87 -2.23 -14.64
C GLN A 41 -16.74 -3.00 -13.97
N PHE A 42 -16.95 -4.30 -13.80
CA PHE A 42 -16.02 -5.19 -13.14
C PHE A 42 -15.26 -6.05 -14.16
N GLU A 43 -14.02 -6.38 -13.84
CA GLU A 43 -13.06 -7.12 -14.67
C GLU A 43 -12.74 -8.52 -14.12
N LEU A 44 -13.00 -8.78 -12.83
CA LEU A 44 -12.69 -10.06 -12.19
C LEU A 44 -13.93 -10.96 -12.08
N GLU A 45 -13.70 -12.26 -12.16
CA GLU A 45 -14.73 -13.28 -11.92
C GLU A 45 -14.30 -14.22 -10.79
N SER A 46 -15.28 -14.70 -10.01
CA SER A 46 -15.03 -15.72 -9.00
C SER A 46 -14.68 -17.06 -9.64
N GLY A 47 -13.90 -17.87 -8.93
CA GLY A 47 -13.45 -19.17 -9.44
C GLY A 47 -12.88 -20.05 -8.34
N ILE A 48 -12.30 -21.19 -8.73
CA ILE A 48 -11.71 -22.13 -7.77
C ILE A 48 -10.57 -21.41 -7.01
N GLY A 49 -10.68 -21.41 -5.68
CA GLY A 49 -9.73 -20.73 -4.79
C GLY A 49 -9.71 -19.20 -4.92
N LEU A 50 -10.67 -18.59 -5.61
CA LEU A 50 -10.79 -17.14 -5.77
C LEU A 50 -12.21 -16.68 -5.44
N LYS A 51 -12.35 -15.95 -4.33
CA LYS A 51 -13.58 -15.27 -3.95
C LYS A 51 -13.47 -13.80 -4.32
N VAL A 52 -14.30 -13.33 -5.25
CA VAL A 52 -14.34 -11.92 -5.66
C VAL A 52 -15.52 -11.22 -4.98
N LEU A 53 -15.26 -10.08 -4.33
CA LEU A 53 -16.29 -9.15 -3.87
C LEU A 53 -16.24 -7.91 -4.76
N GLN A 54 -17.31 -7.69 -5.51
CA GLN A 54 -17.43 -6.54 -6.40
C GLN A 54 -18.21 -5.44 -5.71
N ILE A 55 -17.64 -4.23 -5.66
CA ILE A 55 -18.27 -3.07 -5.03
C ILE A 55 -18.09 -1.81 -5.86
N SER A 56 -19.15 -1.03 -5.98
CA SER A 56 -19.18 0.27 -6.66
C SER A 56 -19.69 1.35 -5.70
N GLY A 57 -19.33 2.60 -5.99
CA GLY A 57 -19.62 3.75 -5.14
C GLY A 57 -18.35 4.41 -4.63
N GLY A 58 -18.49 5.20 -3.58
CA GLY A 58 -17.43 6.02 -3.00
C GLY A 58 -16.95 7.14 -3.93
N SER A 59 -15.93 7.86 -3.47
CA SER A 59 -15.21 8.85 -4.27
C SER A 59 -13.95 8.23 -4.88
N ILE A 60 -13.43 8.89 -5.92
CA ILE A 60 -12.13 8.54 -6.51
C ILE A 60 -11.01 9.03 -5.58
N LEU A 61 -10.55 8.13 -4.71
CA LEU A 61 -9.47 8.34 -3.74
C LEU A 61 -8.77 7.01 -3.43
N TRP A 62 -7.62 7.01 -2.72
CA TRP A 62 -6.97 5.76 -2.34
C TRP A 62 -7.82 5.00 -1.32
N GLN A 63 -8.40 3.87 -1.72
CA GLN A 63 -9.31 3.07 -0.89
C GLN A 63 -8.73 1.73 -0.45
N LYS A 64 -7.43 1.46 -0.70
CA LYS A 64 -6.80 0.15 -0.43
C LYS A 64 -7.17 -0.39 0.96
N GLU A 65 -6.90 0.37 2.02
CA GLU A 65 -7.15 -0.06 3.39
C GLU A 65 -8.65 -0.23 3.70
N ARG A 66 -9.51 0.59 3.07
CA ARG A 66 -10.97 0.44 3.19
C ARG A 66 -11.47 -0.85 2.55
N LEU A 67 -11.00 -1.15 1.33
CA LEU A 67 -11.34 -2.35 0.59
C LEU A 67 -10.83 -3.59 1.32
N LEU A 68 -9.63 -3.53 1.90
CA LEU A 68 -9.10 -4.59 2.77
C LEU A 68 -10.00 -4.79 4.00
N ASN A 69 -10.48 -3.75 4.68
CA ASN A 69 -11.44 -3.89 5.79
C ASN A 69 -12.75 -4.60 5.38
N ILE A 70 -13.27 -4.29 4.18
CA ILE A 70 -14.44 -4.99 3.63
C ILE A 70 -14.10 -6.47 3.40
N GLY A 71 -12.93 -6.73 2.82
CA GLY A 71 -12.45 -8.09 2.56
C GLY A 71 -12.23 -8.91 3.83
N ILE A 72 -11.73 -8.29 4.91
CA ILE A 72 -11.54 -8.94 6.22
C ILE A 72 -12.87 -9.50 6.74
N LYS A 73 -13.94 -8.72 6.63
CA LYS A 73 -15.30 -9.15 7.03
C LYS A 73 -15.84 -10.27 6.15
N ALA A 74 -15.39 -10.36 4.90
CA ALA A 74 -15.80 -11.37 3.94
C ALA A 74 -14.95 -12.65 3.98
N LEU A 75 -13.90 -12.71 4.81
CA LEU A 75 -13.10 -13.93 4.99
C LEU A 75 -13.96 -15.09 5.49
N PRO A 76 -13.83 -16.29 4.93
CA PRO A 76 -14.57 -17.49 5.36
C PRO A 76 -14.39 -17.78 6.84
N GLU A 77 -15.40 -18.34 7.50
CA GLU A 77 -15.39 -18.56 8.96
C GLU A 77 -14.21 -19.42 9.44
N GLU A 78 -13.81 -20.41 8.64
CA GLU A 78 -12.67 -21.30 8.88
C GLU A 78 -11.30 -20.61 8.74
N CYS A 79 -11.27 -19.37 8.27
CA CYS A 79 -10.03 -18.62 8.10
C CYS A 79 -9.43 -18.23 9.46
N THR A 80 -8.31 -18.85 9.82
CA THR A 80 -7.56 -18.57 11.06
C THR A 80 -6.33 -17.69 10.86
N HIS A 81 -5.75 -17.72 9.65
CA HIS A 81 -4.53 -16.99 9.28
C HIS A 81 -4.78 -16.26 7.96
N VAL A 82 -4.38 -15.01 7.92
CA VAL A 82 -4.61 -14.10 6.80
C VAL A 82 -3.30 -13.48 6.37
N THR A 83 -3.07 -13.40 5.07
CA THR A 83 -2.00 -12.58 4.49
C THR A 83 -2.64 -11.45 3.69
N LEU A 84 -2.48 -10.21 4.14
CA LEU A 84 -2.82 -9.05 3.30
C LEU A 84 -1.65 -8.79 2.36
N MET A 85 -1.92 -8.57 1.09
CA MET A 85 -0.87 -8.35 0.10
C MET A 85 -1.31 -7.45 -1.05
N ASP A 86 -0.35 -6.75 -1.63
CA ASP A 86 -0.50 -6.09 -2.92
C ASP A 86 -0.62 -7.16 -4.02
N ALA A 87 -1.41 -6.84 -5.05
CA ALA A 87 -1.77 -7.79 -6.11
C ALA A 87 -0.75 -7.84 -7.26
N ASP A 88 0.52 -7.55 -6.96
CA ASP A 88 1.64 -7.44 -7.87
C ASP A 88 2.90 -8.16 -7.34
N LEU A 89 2.72 -9.14 -6.47
CA LEU A 89 3.81 -9.89 -5.83
C LEU A 89 3.90 -11.36 -6.28
N ILE A 90 5.12 -11.84 -6.48
CA ILE A 90 5.41 -13.27 -6.61
C ILE A 90 6.30 -13.70 -5.45
N PHE A 91 5.87 -14.72 -4.71
CA PHE A 91 6.67 -15.33 -3.64
C PHE A 91 7.62 -16.36 -4.24
N GLU A 92 8.89 -16.31 -3.84
CA GLU A 92 9.91 -17.26 -4.29
C GLU A 92 9.64 -18.67 -3.77
N ASP A 93 9.43 -18.82 -2.46
CA ASP A 93 9.29 -20.13 -1.85
C ASP A 93 7.86 -20.67 -2.02
N ALA A 94 7.73 -21.87 -2.56
CA ALA A 94 6.44 -22.55 -2.69
C ALA A 94 5.72 -22.83 -1.36
N ASP A 95 6.49 -23.06 -0.29
CA ASP A 95 6.04 -23.45 1.06
C ASP A 95 6.02 -22.26 2.04
N TRP A 96 6.03 -21.03 1.51
CA TRP A 96 5.93 -19.83 2.34
C TRP A 96 4.70 -19.81 3.27
N PRO A 97 3.50 -20.32 2.90
CA PRO A 97 2.35 -20.27 3.78
C PRO A 97 2.57 -21.07 5.07
N GLU A 98 3.18 -22.26 4.98
CA GLU A 98 3.51 -23.11 6.11
C GLU A 98 4.56 -22.45 7.02
N LYS A 99 5.60 -21.87 6.42
CA LYS A 99 6.63 -21.08 7.12
C LYS A 99 6.00 -19.89 7.86
N ALA A 100 5.08 -19.18 7.20
CA ALA A 100 4.37 -18.05 7.78
C ALA A 100 3.50 -18.45 8.98
N ILE A 101 2.71 -19.52 8.86
CA ILE A 101 1.91 -20.08 9.97
C ILE A 101 2.81 -20.45 11.15
N SER A 102 3.97 -21.07 10.91
CA SER A 102 4.91 -21.43 11.96
C SER A 102 5.47 -20.20 12.68
N ALA A 103 5.91 -19.18 11.93
CA ALA A 103 6.45 -17.95 12.49
C ALA A 103 5.41 -17.15 13.31
N LEU A 104 4.12 -17.20 12.92
CA LEU A 104 3.03 -16.55 13.66
C LEU A 104 2.71 -17.16 15.02
N LYS A 105 3.33 -18.30 15.37
CA LYS A 105 3.32 -18.81 16.76
C LYS A 105 4.18 -17.94 17.69
N ILE A 106 5.17 -17.25 17.12
CA ILE A 106 6.16 -16.45 17.85
C ILE A 106 5.84 -14.96 17.71
N TYR A 107 5.55 -14.51 16.49
CA TYR A 107 5.33 -13.10 16.16
C TYR A 107 3.84 -12.75 16.08
N ARG A 108 3.48 -11.49 16.37
CA ARG A 108 2.10 -11.00 16.20
C ARG A 108 1.74 -10.82 14.73
N ILE A 109 2.66 -10.26 13.96
CA ILE A 109 2.59 -10.05 12.51
C ILE A 109 3.94 -10.42 11.90
N ILE A 110 3.97 -10.84 10.64
CA ILE A 110 5.22 -11.04 9.90
C ILE A 110 5.13 -10.42 8.51
N GLN A 111 6.24 -9.94 7.98
CA GLN A 111 6.39 -9.85 6.53
C GLN A 111 6.75 -11.23 5.99
N PRO A 112 5.99 -11.80 5.04
CA PRO A 112 6.29 -13.11 4.47
C PRO A 112 7.52 -13.09 3.53
N PHE A 113 8.46 -12.17 3.72
CA PHE A 113 9.69 -12.01 2.95
C PHE A 113 10.72 -11.21 3.75
N SER A 114 11.98 -11.30 3.35
CA SER A 114 13.08 -10.48 3.86
C SER A 114 13.59 -9.49 2.83
N GLU A 115 13.48 -9.84 1.55
CA GLU A 115 13.99 -9.07 0.42
C GLU A 115 12.92 -8.90 -0.65
N VAL A 116 12.98 -7.76 -1.34
CA VAL A 116 12.12 -7.44 -2.47
C VAL A 116 13.01 -7.18 -3.68
N CYS A 117 12.70 -7.85 -4.78
CA CYS A 117 13.31 -7.64 -6.08
C CYS A 117 12.29 -6.96 -6.99
N HIS A 118 12.54 -5.71 -7.38
CA HIS A 118 11.67 -5.00 -8.33
C HIS A 118 12.02 -5.43 -9.75
N LEU A 119 11.05 -6.00 -10.47
CA LEU A 119 11.29 -6.48 -11.83
C LEU A 119 11.20 -5.35 -12.85
N PRO A 120 11.94 -5.41 -13.98
CA PRO A 120 11.77 -4.49 -15.10
C PRO A 120 10.45 -4.77 -15.85
N SER A 121 9.99 -3.77 -16.61
CA SER A 121 8.77 -3.86 -17.44
C SER A 121 8.82 -4.92 -18.55
N THR A 122 10.02 -5.38 -18.92
CA THR A 122 10.27 -6.32 -20.01
C THR A 122 10.06 -7.77 -19.62
N ILE A 123 10.03 -8.11 -18.33
CA ILE A 123 9.81 -9.49 -17.90
C ILE A 123 8.35 -9.86 -18.08
N GLN A 124 8.09 -10.77 -19.01
CA GLN A 124 6.86 -11.55 -19.02
C GLN A 124 6.96 -12.59 -17.91
N SER A 125 6.27 -12.33 -16.81
CA SER A 125 6.24 -13.16 -15.60
C SER A 125 5.73 -14.60 -15.79
N ASP A 126 5.15 -14.92 -16.95
CA ASP A 126 4.74 -16.29 -17.27
C ASP A 126 5.96 -17.25 -17.36
N GLY A 127 7.17 -16.73 -17.65
CA GLY A 127 8.42 -17.51 -17.65
C GLY A 127 9.09 -17.65 -16.27
N PHE A 128 8.61 -16.94 -15.26
CA PHE A 128 9.25 -16.85 -13.93
C PHE A 128 9.17 -18.17 -13.14
N LEU A 129 8.23 -19.04 -13.47
CA LEU A 129 7.99 -20.30 -12.76
C LEU A 129 8.81 -21.47 -13.30
N SER A 130 9.56 -21.29 -14.39
CA SER A 130 10.24 -22.39 -15.10
C SER A 130 11.76 -22.31 -15.19
N GLU A 131 12.38 -21.17 -14.83
CA GLU A 131 13.82 -20.98 -15.04
C GLU A 131 14.62 -21.09 -13.74
N SER A 132 15.77 -21.77 -13.81
CA SER A 132 16.73 -21.92 -12.72
C SER A 132 17.66 -20.71 -12.53
N GLU A 133 17.57 -19.72 -13.42
CA GLU A 133 18.43 -18.54 -13.41
C GLU A 133 17.80 -17.38 -12.63
N GLU A 134 18.65 -16.56 -12.00
CA GLU A 134 18.18 -15.40 -11.27
C GLU A 134 17.58 -14.37 -12.24
N PRO A 135 16.32 -13.97 -12.04
CA PRO A 135 15.64 -13.03 -12.93
C PRO A 135 16.25 -11.63 -12.83
N PRO A 136 16.35 -10.87 -13.93
CA PRO A 136 16.86 -9.51 -13.85
C PRO A 136 15.94 -8.64 -12.99
N TYR A 137 16.52 -7.74 -12.20
CA TYR A 137 15.79 -6.78 -11.37
C TYR A 137 16.38 -5.37 -11.50
N THR A 138 15.53 -4.35 -11.36
CA THR A 138 15.92 -2.94 -11.46
C THR A 138 16.45 -2.41 -10.14
N SER A 139 15.97 -2.93 -9.01
CA SER A 139 16.41 -2.56 -7.67
C SER A 139 16.05 -3.64 -6.66
N ARG A 140 16.70 -3.58 -5.49
CA ARG A 140 16.48 -4.47 -4.36
C ARG A 140 16.29 -3.65 -3.08
N CYS A 141 15.38 -4.10 -2.22
CA CYS A 141 15.21 -3.57 -0.87
C CYS A 141 14.94 -4.67 0.15
N ILE A 142 15.02 -4.35 1.43
CA ILE A 142 14.70 -5.28 2.51
C ILE A 142 13.37 -4.92 3.19
N GLY A 143 12.66 -5.92 3.69
CA GLY A 143 11.48 -5.72 4.54
C GLY A 143 11.85 -5.16 5.91
N LEU A 144 11.00 -4.29 6.45
CA LEU A 144 11.12 -3.73 7.80
C LEU A 144 11.29 -4.81 8.88
N GLY A 145 10.54 -5.91 8.80
CA GLY A 145 10.67 -7.03 9.76
C GLY A 145 12.06 -7.65 9.73
N HIS A 146 12.67 -7.75 8.54
CA HIS A 146 14.03 -8.24 8.41
C HIS A 146 15.05 -7.24 8.97
N ALA A 147 14.91 -5.96 8.62
CA ALA A 147 15.79 -4.90 9.12
C ALA A 147 15.80 -4.85 10.66
N LEU A 148 14.62 -4.92 11.30
CA LEU A 148 14.48 -4.96 12.75
C LEU A 148 15.16 -6.18 13.39
N SER A 149 15.23 -7.32 12.68
CA SER A 149 15.92 -8.52 13.17
C SER A 149 17.45 -8.44 13.09
N ARG A 150 17.99 -7.49 12.31
CA ARG A 150 19.43 -7.34 12.05
C ARG A 150 20.10 -6.27 12.91
N VAL A 151 19.32 -5.39 13.53
CA VAL A 151 19.84 -4.29 14.37
C VAL A 151 19.76 -4.65 15.85
N ALA A 152 20.76 -4.21 16.62
CA ALA A 152 20.74 -4.34 18.07
C ALA A 152 19.73 -3.38 18.72
N ASP A 153 19.62 -2.16 18.19
CA ASP A 153 18.69 -1.14 18.65
C ASP A 153 17.57 -0.91 17.62
N GLN A 154 16.45 -1.61 17.82
CA GLN A 154 15.25 -1.45 16.99
C GLN A 154 14.62 -0.06 17.15
N LYS A 155 14.72 0.56 18.33
CA LYS A 155 14.13 1.88 18.58
C LYS A 155 14.84 2.93 17.73
N GLU A 156 16.16 2.85 17.65
CA GLU A 156 16.96 3.76 16.84
C GLU A 156 16.66 3.63 15.35
N LEU A 157 16.57 2.42 14.81
CA LEU A 157 16.15 2.21 13.41
C LEU A 157 14.78 2.86 13.14
N LEU A 158 13.80 2.65 14.04
CA LEU A 158 12.48 3.25 13.89
C LEU A 158 12.50 4.78 14.01
N ASN A 159 13.37 5.36 14.86
CA ASN A 159 13.57 6.81 14.93
C ASN A 159 14.10 7.36 13.60
N GLN A 160 15.08 6.68 13.00
CA GLN A 160 15.66 7.07 11.72
C GLN A 160 14.62 7.03 10.60
N ILE A 161 13.81 5.98 10.55
CA ILE A 161 12.72 5.87 9.57
C ILE A 161 11.73 7.03 9.72
N ILE A 162 11.29 7.33 10.95
CA ILE A 162 10.37 8.46 11.23
C ILE A 162 11.03 9.78 10.83
N SER A 163 12.26 10.03 11.27
CA SER A 163 12.99 11.26 10.99
C SER A 163 13.14 11.50 9.48
N ASN A 164 13.59 10.48 8.74
CA ASN A 164 13.77 10.57 7.30
C ASN A 164 12.45 10.86 6.58
N GLN A 165 11.34 10.24 7.02
CA GLN A 165 10.02 10.50 6.44
C GLN A 165 9.56 11.94 6.70
N CYS A 166 9.74 12.44 7.92
CA CYS A 166 9.36 13.80 8.30
C CYS A 166 10.19 14.86 7.57
N LEU A 167 11.50 14.65 7.43
CA LEU A 167 12.38 15.55 6.66
C LEU A 167 11.95 15.65 5.20
N ARG A 168 11.64 14.50 4.55
CA ARG A 168 11.12 14.51 3.17
C ARG A 168 9.84 15.33 3.05
N PHE A 169 8.92 15.23 4.01
CA PHE A 169 7.69 16.03 3.99
C PHE A 169 7.98 17.52 4.19
N GLN A 170 8.86 17.87 5.12
CA GLN A 170 9.26 19.26 5.37
C GLN A 170 9.87 19.87 4.11
N ASP A 171 10.84 19.20 3.49
CA ASP A 171 11.53 19.69 2.29
C ASP A 171 10.54 19.98 1.15
N LEU A 172 9.57 19.10 0.93
CA LEU A 172 8.59 19.27 -0.14
C LEU A 172 7.55 20.36 0.16
N LEU A 173 7.17 20.52 1.43
CA LEU A 173 6.30 21.62 1.85
C LEU A 173 7.02 22.96 1.70
N GLU A 174 8.31 23.04 2.00
CA GLU A 174 9.12 24.24 1.79
C GLU A 174 9.29 24.58 0.30
N GLN A 175 9.62 23.58 -0.54
CA GLN A 175 9.73 23.75 -1.99
C GLN A 175 8.41 24.17 -2.65
N GLY A 176 7.27 23.64 -2.19
CA GLY A 176 5.95 24.02 -2.70
C GLY A 176 5.53 25.46 -2.36
N ARG A 177 6.19 26.10 -1.37
CA ARG A 177 5.94 27.51 -0.98
C ARG A 177 6.80 28.49 -1.77
N SER A 178 7.96 28.08 -2.27
CA SER A 178 8.79 28.90 -3.17
C SER A 178 8.21 28.86 -4.59
N SER A 179 7.56 29.94 -5.01
CA SER A 179 6.86 30.11 -6.29
C SER A 179 7.80 30.23 -7.51
N GLU A 180 8.87 29.45 -7.57
CA GLU A 180 9.64 29.25 -8.80
C GLU A 180 9.45 27.79 -9.23
N GLN A 181 9.05 27.60 -10.49
CA GLN A 181 9.07 26.30 -11.14
C GLN A 181 10.50 25.74 -11.10
N SER A 182 10.85 25.02 -10.04
CA SER A 182 12.10 24.28 -10.01
C SER A 182 11.91 23.08 -10.91
N SER A 183 12.47 23.20 -12.10
CA SER A 183 12.75 22.12 -13.03
C SER A 183 13.14 20.84 -12.27
N ARG A 184 12.42 19.76 -12.58
CA ARG A 184 12.81 18.35 -12.46
C ARG A 184 14.27 18.16 -12.03
N ARG A 185 14.48 18.05 -10.73
CA ARG A 185 15.49 17.13 -10.20
C ARG A 185 14.70 16.03 -9.52
N GLU A 186 14.11 15.18 -10.34
CA GLU A 186 13.81 13.83 -9.89
C GLU A 186 15.17 13.23 -9.54
N ASP A 187 15.32 12.80 -8.29
CA ASP A 187 16.51 12.09 -7.85
C ASP A 187 16.69 10.85 -8.74
N GLU A 188 17.57 10.95 -9.74
CA GLU A 188 18.10 9.83 -10.52
C GLU A 188 18.80 8.78 -9.62
N ASN A 189 18.93 9.06 -8.33
CA ASN A 189 19.55 8.22 -7.31
C ASN A 189 18.58 7.45 -6.39
N ALA A 190 17.26 7.51 -6.59
CA ALA A 190 16.31 6.80 -5.71
C ALA A 190 16.42 5.25 -5.75
N PHE A 191 17.27 4.68 -6.63
CA PHE A 191 17.29 3.24 -6.92
C PHE A 191 18.65 2.54 -6.80
N LYS A 192 19.69 3.19 -6.27
CA LYS A 192 20.95 2.50 -5.93
C LYS A 192 21.04 2.29 -4.42
N GLU A 193 20.44 1.19 -3.98
CA GLU A 193 20.46 0.63 -2.60
C GLU A 193 19.70 1.47 -1.54
N LEU A 194 18.55 0.99 -1.06
CA LEU A 194 17.64 1.76 -0.20
C LEU A 194 18.16 1.94 1.25
N PRO A 195 18.25 3.18 1.79
CA PRO A 195 18.51 3.44 3.21
C PRO A 195 17.28 3.27 4.13
N ILE A 196 16.07 2.98 3.59
CA ILE A 196 14.83 2.78 4.38
C ILE A 196 14.18 1.43 4.00
N PRO A 197 14.01 0.51 4.96
CA PRO A 197 13.30 -0.76 4.75
C PRO A 197 11.83 -0.56 4.34
N THR A 198 11.28 -1.45 3.51
CA THR A 198 9.87 -1.36 3.10
C THR A 198 8.93 -1.84 4.22
N PRO A 199 7.92 -1.04 4.62
CA PRO A 199 6.93 -1.45 5.62
C PRO A 199 5.74 -2.23 5.02
N GLY A 200 5.55 -2.17 3.69
CA GLY A 200 4.33 -2.63 3.01
C GLY A 200 4.50 -3.91 2.21
N LEU A 201 3.81 -3.98 1.08
CA LEU A 201 3.72 -5.09 0.12
C LEU A 201 2.91 -6.28 0.62
N ALA A 202 3.35 -6.95 1.68
CA ALA A 202 2.61 -8.07 2.23
C ALA A 202 2.88 -8.27 3.71
N TRP A 203 1.87 -8.74 4.44
CA TRP A 203 2.01 -9.10 5.84
C TRP A 203 1.02 -10.20 6.22
N SER A 204 1.48 -11.15 7.04
CA SER A 204 0.68 -12.26 7.55
C SER A 204 0.40 -12.08 9.03
N CYS A 205 -0.81 -12.43 9.46
CA CYS A 205 -1.22 -12.44 10.86
C CYS A 205 -2.31 -13.49 11.12
N LEU A 206 -2.64 -13.69 12.39
CA LEU A 206 -3.85 -14.43 12.76
C LEU A 206 -5.07 -13.57 12.47
N ARG A 207 -6.17 -14.16 11.98
CA ARG A 207 -7.43 -13.41 11.75
C ARG A 207 -7.88 -12.67 13.01
N LYS A 208 -7.80 -13.34 14.17
CA LYS A 208 -8.12 -12.73 15.47
C LYS A 208 -7.31 -11.47 15.78
N THR A 209 -6.09 -11.35 15.22
CA THR A 209 -5.29 -10.13 15.40
C THR A 209 -5.98 -8.95 14.71
N LEU A 210 -6.54 -9.14 13.51
CA LEU A 210 -7.31 -8.11 12.80
C LEU A 210 -8.62 -7.76 13.53
N ASP A 211 -9.30 -8.78 14.06
CA ASP A 211 -10.54 -8.59 14.82
C ASP A 211 -10.29 -7.76 16.09
N GLN A 212 -9.19 -8.06 16.81
CA GLN A 212 -8.76 -7.32 18.00
C GLN A 212 -8.39 -5.86 17.71
N LEU A 213 -7.86 -5.60 16.51
CA LEU A 213 -7.52 -4.24 16.04
C LEU A 213 -8.76 -3.44 15.60
N GLY A 214 -9.91 -4.10 15.42
CA GLY A 214 -11.10 -3.49 14.82
C GLY A 214 -10.96 -3.22 13.32
N GLY A 215 -10.02 -3.92 12.65
CA GLY A 215 -9.61 -3.64 11.28
C GLY A 215 -8.31 -2.81 11.19
N ILE A 216 -8.05 -2.27 10.01
CA ILE A 216 -6.93 -1.36 9.74
C ILE A 216 -7.43 0.08 9.55
N PRO A 217 -6.67 1.12 9.93
CA PRO A 217 -7.08 2.50 9.69
C PRO A 217 -7.20 2.75 8.18
N ASP A 218 -8.35 3.27 7.73
CA ASP A 218 -8.71 3.31 6.31
C ASP A 218 -8.72 4.70 5.67
N ARG A 219 -8.36 5.75 6.42
CA ARG A 219 -8.40 7.15 5.94
C ARG A 219 -7.09 7.65 5.34
N PHE A 220 -6.12 6.78 5.06
CA PHE A 220 -4.87 7.14 4.37
C PHE A 220 -5.09 7.39 2.87
N ILE A 221 -5.95 8.35 2.53
CA ILE A 221 -6.46 8.58 1.17
C ILE A 221 -5.39 9.08 0.18
N GLY A 222 -4.26 9.57 0.72
CA GLY A 222 -3.07 9.92 -0.04
C GLY A 222 -2.14 8.74 -0.28
N GLY A 223 -2.43 7.54 0.25
CA GLY A 223 -1.53 6.39 0.28
C GLY A 223 -0.55 6.44 1.46
N GLY A 224 0.45 5.54 1.46
CA GLY A 224 1.46 5.47 2.54
C GLY A 224 0.97 4.80 3.82
N GLY A 225 -0.26 4.27 3.82
CA GLY A 225 -0.89 3.63 4.97
C GLY A 225 -0.10 2.48 5.57
N ASP A 226 0.71 1.76 4.78
CA ASP A 226 1.57 0.68 5.28
C ASP A 226 2.59 1.16 6.33
N LEU A 227 3.19 2.35 6.15
CA LEU A 227 4.14 2.90 7.13
C LEU A 227 3.43 3.24 8.44
N PHE A 228 2.29 3.93 8.35
CA PHE A 228 1.47 4.29 9.51
C PHE A 228 0.97 3.04 10.24
N LEU A 229 0.48 2.06 9.50
CA LEU A 229 0.04 0.79 10.05
C LEU A 229 1.17 0.09 10.81
N MET A 230 2.34 -0.07 10.19
CA MET A 230 3.47 -0.77 10.82
C MET A 230 4.01 0.00 12.03
N LEU A 231 4.20 1.32 11.95
CA LEU A 231 4.67 2.11 13.09
C LEU A 231 3.64 2.15 14.22
N GLY A 232 2.35 2.21 13.91
CA GLY A 232 1.29 2.06 14.90
C GLY A 232 1.38 0.71 15.62
N LEU A 233 1.47 -0.41 14.88
CA LEU A 233 1.63 -1.75 15.46
C LEU A 233 2.89 -1.91 16.32
N LEU A 234 3.96 -1.20 15.97
CA LEU A 234 5.23 -1.20 16.71
C LEU A 234 5.23 -0.22 17.91
N GLY A 235 4.09 0.43 18.21
CA GLY A 235 3.96 1.38 19.32
C GLY A 235 4.68 2.71 19.07
N ARG A 236 4.96 3.05 17.82
CA ARG A 236 5.62 4.28 17.36
C ARG A 236 4.70 5.22 16.58
N GLY A 237 3.40 4.94 16.58
CA GLY A 237 2.42 5.72 15.82
C GLY A 237 2.33 7.17 16.27
N ASP A 238 2.34 7.43 17.58
CA ASP A 238 2.28 8.78 18.14
C ASP A 238 3.54 9.60 17.80
N ASP A 239 4.72 8.94 17.78
CA ASP A 239 5.97 9.58 17.39
C ASP A 239 5.96 9.98 15.90
N LEU A 240 5.41 9.13 15.03
CA LEU A 240 5.24 9.46 13.62
C LEU A 240 4.28 10.64 13.43
N VAL A 241 3.16 10.67 14.16
CA VAL A 241 2.19 11.78 14.10
C VAL A 241 2.83 13.08 14.58
N ALA A 242 3.53 13.04 15.71
CA ALA A 242 4.23 14.21 16.25
C ALA A 242 5.27 14.74 15.26
N GLY A 243 6.07 13.86 14.66
CA GLY A 243 7.03 14.22 13.62
C GLY A 243 6.39 14.81 12.37
N CYS A 244 5.32 14.19 11.86
CA CYS A 244 4.58 14.70 10.69
C CYS A 244 3.99 16.09 10.96
N ASN A 245 3.39 16.28 12.15
CA ASN A 245 2.86 17.58 12.56
C ASN A 245 3.96 18.64 12.65
N ALA A 246 5.12 18.31 13.21
CA ALA A 246 6.27 19.21 13.27
C ALA A 246 6.81 19.57 11.88
N ALA A 247 6.76 18.63 10.93
CA ALA A 247 7.09 18.86 9.52
C ALA A 247 6.00 19.63 8.74
N GLY A 248 4.85 19.92 9.35
CA GLY A 248 3.74 20.65 8.73
C GLY A 248 2.72 19.78 7.98
N LEU A 249 2.82 18.45 8.07
CA LEU A 249 1.87 17.50 7.50
C LEU A 249 0.83 17.08 8.54
N THR A 250 -0.17 17.93 8.77
CA THR A 250 -1.13 17.75 9.88
C THR A 250 -2.32 16.87 9.54
N TYR A 251 -2.70 16.77 8.26
CA TYR A 251 -3.94 16.07 7.89
C TYR A 251 -3.92 14.57 8.17
N VAL A 252 -2.75 13.95 8.32
CA VAL A 252 -2.59 12.52 8.61
C VAL A 252 -2.99 12.16 10.05
N ASN A 253 -3.17 13.17 10.91
CA ASN A 253 -3.59 12.99 12.30
C ASN A 253 -5.12 12.93 12.41
N HIS A 254 -5.69 11.73 12.28
CA HIS A 254 -7.14 11.52 12.32
C HIS A 254 -7.56 10.54 13.44
N VAL A 255 -8.79 10.67 13.93
CA VAL A 255 -9.31 9.95 15.10
C VAL A 255 -9.21 8.43 14.95
N ALA A 256 -9.48 7.90 13.75
CA ALA A 256 -9.39 6.46 13.52
C ALA A 256 -7.96 5.91 13.71
N TYR A 257 -6.92 6.67 13.34
CA TYR A 257 -5.54 6.25 13.55
C TYR A 257 -5.10 6.40 15.02
N GLN A 258 -5.52 7.47 15.70
CA GLN A 258 -5.28 7.63 17.14
C GLN A 258 -5.88 6.46 17.95
N LYS A 259 -7.13 6.08 17.64
CA LYS A 259 -7.78 4.91 18.26
C LYS A 259 -7.00 3.63 17.98
N PHE A 260 -6.53 3.45 16.75
CA PHE A 260 -5.70 2.31 16.39
C PHE A 260 -4.41 2.25 17.20
N CYS A 261 -3.66 3.35 17.30
CA CYS A 261 -2.45 3.44 18.12
C CYS A 261 -2.72 3.12 19.60
N GLY A 262 -3.79 3.70 20.17
CA GLY A 262 -4.17 3.45 21.56
C GLY A 262 -4.66 2.04 21.87
N SER A 263 -5.09 1.28 20.85
CA SER A 263 -5.57 -0.10 21.00
C SER A 263 -4.45 -1.16 21.01
N GLN A 264 -3.20 -0.76 20.77
CA GLN A 264 -2.10 -1.71 20.65
C GLN A 264 -1.67 -2.28 22.00
N THR A 265 -1.83 -3.59 22.15
CA THR A 265 -1.23 -4.35 23.25
C THR A 265 0.21 -4.74 22.88
N GLN A 266 1.17 -4.26 23.69
CA GLN A 266 2.58 -4.61 23.48
C GLN A 266 2.77 -6.12 23.62
N ARG A 267 3.38 -6.73 22.59
CA ARG A 267 3.89 -8.10 22.62
C ARG A 267 5.40 -8.02 22.56
N GLU A 268 6.09 -8.94 23.22
CA GLU A 268 7.57 -9.01 23.21
C GLU A 268 8.14 -9.12 21.78
N LYS A 269 7.42 -9.81 20.88
CA LYS A 269 7.80 -9.98 19.47
C LYS A 269 6.70 -9.48 18.54
N PRO A 270 6.65 -8.16 18.28
CA PRO A 270 5.56 -7.58 17.50
C PRO A 270 5.66 -8.00 16.03
N MET A 271 6.86 -7.98 15.44
CA MET A 271 7.06 -8.21 14.00
C MET A 271 8.19 -9.20 13.73
N GLY A 272 8.01 -10.06 12.72
CA GLY A 272 9.05 -10.92 12.17
C GLY A 272 9.10 -10.88 10.64
N SER A 273 10.00 -11.66 10.06
CA SER A 273 10.13 -11.84 8.61
C SER A 273 10.46 -13.29 8.23
N LEU A 274 10.13 -13.72 7.02
CA LEU A 274 10.63 -14.98 6.46
C LEU A 274 11.93 -14.73 5.65
N PRO A 275 12.92 -15.63 5.69
CA PRO A 275 14.16 -15.50 4.92
C PRO A 275 13.96 -15.94 3.47
N GLN A 276 13.16 -15.18 2.71
CA GLN A 276 12.90 -15.41 1.29
C GLN A 276 12.75 -14.10 0.53
N ARG A 277 12.79 -14.18 -0.80
CA ARG A 277 12.52 -13.04 -1.68
C ARG A 277 11.06 -13.00 -2.11
N VAL A 278 10.61 -11.78 -2.41
CA VAL A 278 9.43 -11.53 -3.24
C VAL A 278 9.82 -10.71 -4.45
N PHE A 279 9.17 -10.98 -5.57
CA PHE A 279 9.35 -10.24 -6.81
C PHE A 279 8.15 -9.33 -7.02
N HIS A 280 8.41 -8.03 -7.13
CA HIS A 280 7.39 -7.01 -7.32
C HIS A 280 7.27 -6.68 -8.80
N LEU A 281 6.10 -6.97 -9.37
CA LEU A 281 5.77 -6.83 -10.78
C LEU A 281 5.66 -5.35 -11.17
N HIS A 282 6.24 -5.01 -12.32
CA HIS A 282 6.23 -3.64 -12.82
C HIS A 282 4.84 -3.21 -13.31
N HIS A 283 4.35 -2.06 -12.84
CA HIS A 283 3.11 -1.43 -13.31
C HIS A 283 3.26 0.10 -13.41
N GLY A 284 3.97 0.56 -14.43
CA GLY A 284 4.27 1.98 -14.58
C GLY A 284 5.50 2.44 -13.77
N SER A 285 6.17 3.47 -14.28
CA SER A 285 7.35 4.06 -13.63
C SER A 285 7.09 4.50 -12.19
N LEU A 286 8.04 4.22 -11.30
CA LEU A 286 8.01 4.69 -9.91
C LEU A 286 8.09 6.22 -9.80
N SER A 287 8.74 6.90 -10.76
CA SER A 287 8.83 8.37 -10.80
C SER A 287 7.45 9.03 -10.95
N ASN A 288 6.59 8.46 -11.78
CA ASN A 288 5.22 8.95 -12.03
C ASN A 288 4.27 8.73 -10.84
N ARG A 289 4.69 7.96 -9.82
CA ARG A 289 3.83 7.68 -8.64
C ARG A 289 3.76 8.85 -7.67
N HIS A 290 4.66 9.83 -7.79
CA HIS A 290 4.69 11.08 -7.01
C HIS A 290 4.37 10.87 -5.52
N TYR A 291 5.00 9.86 -4.91
CA TYR A 291 4.65 9.33 -3.59
C TYR A 291 4.62 10.39 -2.50
N ASP A 292 5.51 11.38 -2.54
CA ASP A 292 5.55 12.41 -1.51
C ASP A 292 4.73 13.65 -1.89
N ALA A 293 4.75 14.07 -3.16
CA ALA A 293 4.05 15.29 -3.62
C ALA A 293 2.53 15.21 -3.43
N ARG A 294 1.94 14.02 -3.49
CA ARG A 294 0.51 13.81 -3.20
C ARG A 294 0.14 14.17 -1.75
N HIS A 295 1.02 13.93 -0.79
CA HIS A 295 0.77 14.28 0.60
C HIS A 295 0.78 15.79 0.79
N VAL A 296 1.71 16.47 0.12
CA VAL A 296 1.81 17.94 0.12
C VAL A 296 0.57 18.59 -0.49
N ALA A 297 0.06 18.06 -1.60
CA ALA A 297 -1.14 18.61 -2.22
C ALA A 297 -2.39 18.48 -1.32
N LEU A 298 -2.57 17.35 -0.65
CA LEU A 298 -3.65 17.16 0.32
C LEU A 298 -3.56 18.14 1.50
N GLN A 299 -2.34 18.41 1.97
CA GLN A 299 -2.11 19.43 3.00
C GLN A 299 -2.50 20.84 2.53
N TYR A 300 -2.13 21.23 1.30
CA TYR A 300 -2.50 22.55 0.75
C TYR A 300 -4.00 22.72 0.50
N LEU A 301 -4.71 21.63 0.25
CA LEU A 301 -6.16 21.61 0.17
C LEU A 301 -6.84 21.77 1.55
N ASN A 302 -6.06 21.87 2.63
CA ASN A 302 -6.52 21.95 4.02
C ASN A 302 -7.54 20.86 4.34
N ILE A 303 -7.24 19.62 3.91
CA ILE A 303 -8.13 18.51 4.18
C ILE A 303 -8.11 18.16 5.66
N ASP A 304 -9.30 18.03 6.24
CA ASP A 304 -9.53 17.38 7.53
C ASP A 304 -10.13 16.00 7.23
N LEU A 305 -9.38 14.93 7.51
CA LEU A 305 -9.84 13.58 7.20
C LEU A 305 -11.06 13.15 8.01
N ASP A 306 -11.30 13.71 9.20
CA ASP A 306 -12.45 13.35 10.03
C ASP A 306 -13.72 14.13 9.61
N ALA A 307 -13.57 15.39 9.23
CA ALA A 307 -14.69 16.24 8.81
C ALA A 307 -15.05 16.07 7.32
N HIS A 308 -14.07 15.87 6.45
CA HIS A 308 -14.27 15.84 5.00
C HIS A 308 -14.44 14.44 4.40
N LEU A 309 -14.34 13.37 5.20
CA LEU A 309 -14.59 12.01 4.74
C LEU A 309 -15.73 11.35 5.51
N GLY A 310 -16.61 10.73 4.76
CA GLY A 310 -17.68 9.87 5.25
C GLY A 310 -17.71 8.53 4.54
N PHE A 311 -18.79 7.81 4.77
CA PHE A 311 -19.12 6.61 4.01
C PHE A 311 -20.38 6.85 3.21
N ASP A 312 -20.44 6.31 2.00
CA ASP A 312 -21.68 6.22 1.25
C ASP A 312 -22.50 4.98 1.68
N SER A 313 -23.61 4.71 0.97
CA SER A 313 -24.47 3.56 1.26
C SER A 313 -23.83 2.20 0.97
N SER A 314 -22.80 2.15 0.10
CA SER A 314 -22.01 0.94 -0.13
C SER A 314 -21.00 0.69 1.01
N GLY A 315 -20.77 1.69 1.85
CA GLY A 315 -19.76 1.66 2.89
C GLY A 315 -18.37 2.01 2.36
N LEU A 316 -18.23 2.57 1.16
CA LEU A 316 -16.96 3.08 0.64
C LEU A 316 -16.73 4.52 1.09
N LEU A 317 -15.47 4.95 1.12
CA LEU A 317 -15.11 6.31 1.50
C LEU A 317 -15.59 7.30 0.43
N CYS A 318 -16.17 8.40 0.88
CA CYS A 318 -16.58 9.51 0.03
C CYS A 318 -16.19 10.85 0.64
N PHE A 319 -15.88 11.81 -0.21
CA PHE A 319 -15.68 13.19 0.22
C PHE A 319 -17.02 13.84 0.58
N LEU A 320 -16.99 14.66 1.63
CA LEU A 320 -18.11 15.43 2.13
C LEU A 320 -17.83 16.94 2.02
N GLY A 321 -18.91 17.73 2.08
CA GLY A 321 -18.81 19.18 2.19
C GLY A 321 -18.42 19.92 0.89
N PRO A 322 -18.28 21.26 0.97
CA PRO A 322 -18.13 22.13 -0.20
C PRO A 322 -16.80 21.96 -0.96
N GLY A 323 -15.78 21.34 -0.35
CA GLY A 323 -14.48 21.07 -0.99
C GLY A 323 -14.41 19.79 -1.82
N LYS A 324 -15.48 18.96 -1.79
CA LYS A 324 -15.54 17.64 -2.41
C LYS A 324 -15.03 17.63 -3.86
N GLU A 325 -15.61 18.47 -4.71
CA GLU A 325 -15.32 18.47 -6.15
C GLU A 325 -13.86 18.83 -6.46
N LEU A 326 -13.24 19.67 -5.63
CA LEU A 326 -11.83 20.03 -5.79
C LEU A 326 -10.92 18.85 -5.42
N MET A 327 -11.23 18.16 -4.31
CA MET A 327 -10.48 16.99 -3.85
C MET A 327 -10.61 15.82 -4.83
N GLU A 328 -11.81 15.55 -5.34
CA GLU A 328 -12.04 14.50 -6.35
C GLU A 328 -11.29 14.79 -7.64
N ARG A 329 -11.33 16.04 -8.14
CA ARG A 329 -10.57 16.42 -9.34
C ARG A 329 -9.07 16.28 -9.13
N HIS A 330 -8.57 16.63 -7.96
CA HIS A 330 -7.15 16.49 -7.64
C HIS A 330 -6.73 15.01 -7.65
N LEU A 331 -7.46 14.13 -6.96
CA LEU A 331 -7.12 12.71 -6.90
C LEU A 331 -7.33 11.99 -8.24
N HIS A 332 -8.37 12.35 -9.00
CA HIS A 332 -8.55 11.85 -10.35
C HIS A 332 -7.35 12.19 -11.24
N ARG A 333 -6.89 13.45 -11.20
CA ARG A 333 -5.69 13.87 -11.93
C ARG A 333 -4.45 13.09 -11.48
N TYR A 334 -4.24 12.95 -10.18
CA TYR A 334 -3.15 12.14 -9.64
C TYR A 334 -3.18 10.71 -10.20
N PHE A 335 -4.34 10.04 -10.23
CA PHE A 335 -4.43 8.69 -10.78
C PHE A 335 -4.13 8.61 -12.28
N MET A 336 -4.49 9.65 -13.04
CA MET A 336 -4.14 9.71 -14.46
C MET A 336 -2.64 9.88 -14.68
N GLU A 337 -2.00 10.78 -13.91
CA GLU A 337 -0.56 11.09 -14.02
C GLU A 337 0.35 9.92 -13.64
N ARG A 338 -0.16 8.94 -12.90
CA ARG A 338 0.58 7.70 -12.58
C ARG A 338 0.97 6.88 -13.79
N MET A 339 0.18 6.93 -14.88
CA MET A 339 0.48 6.26 -16.14
C MET A 339 0.85 4.77 -15.96
N ASP A 340 0.00 3.99 -15.30
CA ASP A 340 0.33 2.60 -14.92
C ASP A 340 0.53 1.66 -16.15
N ASP A 341 0.16 2.08 -17.37
CA ASP A 341 0.42 1.36 -18.62
C ASP A 341 1.74 1.76 -19.32
N ASP A 342 2.46 2.78 -18.82
CA ASP A 342 3.62 3.42 -19.48
C ASP A 342 3.37 3.88 -20.93
N ASP A 343 2.11 4.01 -21.33
CA ASP A 343 1.73 4.42 -22.69
C ASP A 343 1.71 5.95 -22.81
N LEU A 344 2.77 6.51 -23.41
CA LEU A 344 2.90 7.95 -23.68
C LEU A 344 1.75 8.54 -24.53
N SER A 345 0.92 7.71 -25.17
CA SER A 345 -0.22 8.18 -25.98
C SER A 345 -1.33 8.85 -25.15
N ALA A 346 -1.47 8.55 -23.85
CA ALA A 346 -2.51 9.15 -23.01
C ALA A 346 -2.28 10.64 -22.69
N ILE A 347 -1.07 11.17 -22.94
CA ILE A 347 -0.72 12.58 -22.74
C ILE A 347 -1.08 13.42 -23.98
N ALA A 348 -1.28 12.79 -25.13
CA ALA A 348 -1.66 13.45 -26.37
C ALA A 348 -3.19 13.53 -26.50
N HIS A 349 -3.85 14.37 -25.68
CA HIS A 349 -5.03 15.22 -26.02
C HIS A 349 -5.97 15.46 -24.82
N PRO A 350 -5.80 16.57 -24.07
CA PRO A 350 -6.88 17.14 -23.29
C PRO A 350 -7.74 18.04 -24.19
N ARG A 351 -8.44 17.50 -25.19
CA ARG A 351 -9.49 18.23 -25.92
C ARG A 351 -10.66 17.33 -26.31
N SER A 352 -11.84 17.83 -25.96
CA SER A 352 -13.20 17.44 -26.37
C SER A 352 -13.76 16.11 -25.88
N GLN A 353 -14.36 16.13 -24.69
CA GLN A 353 -15.74 15.65 -24.55
C GLN A 353 -16.53 16.72 -23.79
N ARG A 354 -17.43 17.37 -24.54
CA ARG A 354 -18.58 18.14 -24.02
C ARG A 354 -19.77 17.19 -23.97
#